data_AF-A0A962L582-F1
#
_entry.id   AF-A0A962L582-F1
#
_cell.length_a   1.000
_cell.length_b   1.000
_cell.length_c   1.000
_cell.angle_alpha   90.00
_cell.angle_beta   90.00
_cell.angle_gamma   90.00
#
_symmetry.space_group_name_H-M   'P 1'
#
loop_
_entity.id
_entity.type
_entity.pdbx_description
1 polymer ?
#
loop_
_entity_poly.entity_id
_entity_poly.type
_entity_poly.pdbx_seq_one_letter_code
_entity_poly.pdbx_strand_id
1 'polypeptide(L)' 'MRYVLAICLAIAAATALANDRTDYIVSPENKGLGLPFSDAVRVGDMIYLSGTLGVEPGTMKLV' A
#
# COMPACT_ATOMS: atom_id res chain seq x y z
N MET A 1 -7.91 -19.19 -35.00
CA MET A 1 -7.66 -19.76 -33.65
C MET A 1 -6.34 -19.30 -33.04
N ARG A 2 -5.21 -19.34 -33.76
CA ARG A 2 -3.89 -18.90 -33.23
C ARG A 2 -3.84 -17.45 -32.70
N TYR A 3 -4.47 -16.50 -33.39
CA TYR A 3 -4.48 -15.09 -32.97
C TYR A 3 -5.43 -14.80 -31.82
N VAL A 4 -6.52 -15.58 -31.68
CA VAL A 4 -7.47 -15.43 -30.57
C VAL A 4 -6.78 -15.73 -29.24
N LEU A 5 -5.97 -16.81 -29.20
CA LEU A 5 -5.19 -17.18 -28.01
C LEU A 5 -4.17 -16.09 -27.64
N ALA A 6 -3.48 -15.52 -28.63
CA ALA A 6 -2.51 -14.44 -28.40
C ALA A 6 -3.18 -13.16 -27.88
N ILE A 7 -4.36 -12.81 -28.40
CA ILE A 7 -5.14 -11.66 -27.92
C ILE A 7 -5.62 -11.89 -26.48
N CYS A 8 -6.14 -13.08 -26.16
CA CYS A 8 -6.55 -13.41 -24.80
C CYS A 8 -5.38 -13.33 -23.81
N LEU A 9 -4.19 -13.79 -24.20
CA LEU A 9 -2.99 -13.72 -23.36
C LEU A 9 -2.54 -12.27 -23.11
N ALA A 10 -2.56 -11.43 -24.15
CA ALA A 10 -2.19 -10.02 -24.03
C ALA A 10 -3.14 -9.24 -23.10
N ILE A 11 -4.45 -9.52 -23.18
CA ILE A 11 -5.46 -8.89 -22.31
C ILE A 11 -5.26 -9.31 -20.85
N ALA A 12 -5.03 -10.60 -20.57
CA ALA A 12 -4.79 -11.09 -19.22
C ALA A 12 -3.51 -10.51 -18.59
N ALA A 13 -2.45 -10.34 -19.39
CA ALA A 13 -1.21 -9.70 -18.93
C ALA A 13 -1.41 -8.21 -18.61
N ALA A 14 -2.17 -7.48 -19.42
CA ALA A 14 -2.46 -6.07 -19.17
C ALA A 14 -3.22 -5.84 -17.86
N THR A 15 -4.16 -6.72 -17.51
CA THR A 15 -4.88 -6.64 -16.23
C THR A 15 -4.02 -6.94 -15.01
N ALA A 16 -2.99 -7.80 -15.15
CA ALA A 16 -2.07 -8.11 -14.05
C ALA A 16 -1.08 -6.97 -13.76
N LEU A 17 -0.70 -6.21 -14.79
CA LEU A 17 0.17 -5.04 -14.67
C LEU A 17 -0.55 -3.79 -14.17
N ALA A 18 -1.87 -3.72 -14.37
CA ALA A 18 -2.72 -2.71 -13.76
C ALA A 18 -2.96 -3.03 -12.27
N ASN A 19 -1.90 -3.00 -11.46
CA ASN A 19 -1.99 -3.18 -10.01
C ASN A 19 -2.34 -1.83 -9.36
N ASP A 20 -3.63 -1.52 -9.28
CA ASP A 20 -4.19 -0.34 -8.62
C ASP A 20 -4.54 -0.59 -7.14
N ARG A 21 -4.15 -1.77 -6.62
CA ARG A 21 -4.45 -2.16 -5.25
C ARG A 21 -3.81 -1.17 -4.28
N THR A 22 -4.67 -0.59 -3.44
CA THR A 22 -4.29 0.32 -2.37
C THR A 22 -4.50 -0.36 -1.03
N ASP A 23 -3.42 -0.56 -0.26
CA ASP A 23 -3.49 -1.11 1.10
C ASP A 23 -3.01 -0.06 2.11
N TYR A 24 -3.86 0.24 3.10
CA TYR A 24 -3.56 1.16 4.21
C TYR A 24 -2.96 0.38 5.38
N ILE A 25 -1.72 0.71 5.75
CA ILE A 25 -0.97 0.02 6.79
C ILE A 25 -0.99 0.87 8.05
N VAL A 26 -1.60 0.33 9.11
CA VAL A 26 -1.67 0.96 10.44
C VAL A 26 -1.13 -0.03 11.47
N SER A 27 -0.12 0.41 12.20
CA SER A 27 0.53 -0.31 13.29
C SER A 27 -0.44 -0.54 14.45
N PRO A 28 -0.24 -1.59 15.25
CA PRO A 28 -1.05 -1.83 16.45
C PRO A 28 -1.07 -0.63 17.40
N GLU A 29 0.04 0.08 17.53
CA GLU A 29 0.17 1.27 18.39
C GLU A 29 -0.76 2.40 17.92
N ASN A 30 -0.85 2.62 16.60
CA ASN A 30 -1.61 3.74 16.03
C ASN A 30 -3.08 3.43 15.73
N LYS A 31 -3.46 2.14 15.66
CA LYS A 31 -4.82 1.69 15.30
C LYS A 31 -5.91 2.22 16.24
N GLY A 32 -5.57 2.49 17.50
CA GLY A 32 -6.49 3.03 18.51
C GLY A 32 -6.51 4.56 18.62
N LEU A 33 -5.62 5.27 17.90
CA LEU A 33 -5.43 6.72 18.07
C LEU A 33 -6.36 7.57 17.19
N GLY A 34 -7.08 6.96 16.25
CA GLY A 34 -8.04 7.66 15.38
C GLY A 34 -7.41 8.73 14.47
N LEU A 35 -6.14 8.56 14.12
CA LEU A 35 -5.40 9.51 13.30
C LEU A 35 -5.97 9.58 11.87
N PRO A 36 -5.98 10.76 11.22
CA PRO A 36 -6.51 10.93 9.86
C PRO A 36 -5.54 10.44 8.77
N PHE A 37 -4.58 9.57 9.11
CA PHE A 37 -3.57 9.03 8.20
C PHE A 37 -3.14 7.62 8.63
N SER A 38 -2.45 6.92 7.73
CA SER A 38 -1.85 5.60 7.95
C SER A 38 -0.33 5.71 8.15
N ASP A 39 0.29 4.69 8.73
CA ASP A 39 1.76 4.65 8.89
C ASP A 39 2.45 4.50 7.55
N ALA A 40 1.85 3.69 6.66
CA ALA A 40 2.22 3.64 5.26
C ALA A 40 0.99 3.37 4.39
N VAL A 41 1.10 3.73 3.11
CA VAL A 41 0.14 3.34 2.08
C VAL A 41 0.91 2.60 0.98
N ARG A 42 0.49 1.39 0.65
CA ARG A 42 0.99 0.67 -0.52
C ARG A 42 0.08 0.95 -1.70
N VAL A 43 0.64 1.34 -2.85
CA VAL A 43 -0.07 1.47 -4.12
C VAL A 43 0.70 0.66 -5.15
N GLY A 44 0.11 -0.46 -5.58
CA GLY A 44 0.80 -1.45 -6.40
C GLY A 44 2.07 -1.95 -5.72
N ASP A 45 3.22 -1.69 -6.33
CA ASP A 45 4.54 -2.12 -5.85
C ASP A 45 5.29 -1.02 -5.08
N MET A 46 4.69 0.16 -4.91
CA MET A 46 5.28 1.28 -4.19
C MET A 46 4.73 1.37 -2.76
N ILE A 47 5.61 1.71 -1.81
CA ILE A 47 5.24 1.98 -0.41
C ILE A 47 5.56 3.44 -0.11
N TYR A 48 4.53 4.19 0.26
CA TYR A 48 4.62 5.56 0.74
C TYR A 48 4.60 5.54 2.26
N LEU A 49 5.74 5.84 2.87
CA LEU A 49 5.90 5.88 4.32
C LEU A 49 5.58 7.28 4.84
N SER A 50 4.82 7.37 5.93
CA SER A 50 4.63 8.63 6.66
C SER A 50 5.92 9.08 7.34
N GLY A 51 6.08 10.38 7.55
CA GLY A 51 7.23 10.91 8.27
C GLY A 51 7.29 10.37 9.70
N THR A 52 8.41 9.79 10.10
CA THR A 52 8.61 9.26 11.46
C THR A 52 9.50 10.19 12.27
N LEU A 53 9.12 10.39 13.53
CA LEU A 53 9.92 11.09 14.53
C LEU A 53 10.42 10.07 15.55
N GLY A 54 11.57 10.33 16.17
CA GLY A 54 12.01 9.57 17.33
C GLY A 54 11.08 9.87 18.50
N VAL A 55 9.98 9.13 18.61
CA VAL A 55 9.06 9.21 19.76
C VAL A 55 9.15 7.95 20.60
N GLU A 56 9.07 8.12 21.90
CA GLU A 56 8.98 7.00 22.85
C GLU A 56 7.71 6.18 22.53
N PRO A 57 7.82 4.86 22.29
CA PRO A 57 6.71 4.03 21.83
C PRO A 57 5.45 4.13 22.70
N GLY A 58 4.29 4.25 22.08
CA GLY A 58 3.01 4.40 22.77
C GLY A 58 2.78 5.78 23.42
N THR A 59 3.71 6.72 23.23
CA THR A 59 3.59 8.11 23.70
C THR A 59 3.74 9.09 22.53
N MET A 60 3.52 10.38 22.79
CA MET A 60 3.87 11.46 21.85
C MET A 60 5.08 12.28 22.33
N LYS A 61 5.96 11.68 23.13
CA LYS A 61 7.15 12.33 23.66
C LYS A 61 8.35 12.05 22.75
N LEU A 62 9.07 13.09 22.35
CA LEU A 62 10.29 12.98 21.55
C LEU A 62 11.49 12.48 22.38
N VAL A 63 12.40 11.75 21.74
CA VAL A 63 13.69 11.27 22.27
C VAL A 63 14.89 11.88 21.55
#